data_AF-A0A5A7T9Q2-F1
#
_entry.id   AF-A0A5A7T9Q2-F1
#
_cell.length_a   1.000
_cell.length_b   1.000
_cell.length_c   1.000
_cell.angle_alpha   90.00
_cell.angle_beta   90.00
_cell.angle_gamma   90.00
#
_symmetry.space_group_name_H-M   'P 1'
#
loop_
_entity.id
_entity.type
_entity.pdbx_description
1 polymer ?
#
loop_
_entity_poly.entity_id
_entity_poly.type
_entity_poly.pdbx_seq_one_letter_code
_entity_poly.pdbx_strand_id
1 'polypeptide(L)'
;MCDTEGDFVYVLASWKGFVADSWILRDALSRENGLQVPKGYYYLCDAGYPNAEGILVPYGGQRYHLQECRGAGNTPTNAKEYFNMKHSSAMNVIERTFGVLKGHWAIIRGKSYNPLQV
;
A
#
# COMPACT_ATOMS: atom_id res chain seq x y z
N MET A 1 -3.12 -4.99 -5.39
CA MET A 1 -4.11 -4.99 -4.29
C MET A 1 -4.35 -6.41 -3.87
N CYS A 2 -4.52 -6.64 -2.56
CA CYS A 2 -4.94 -7.93 -2.03
C CYS A 2 -6.09 -7.74 -1.04
N ASP A 3 -6.83 -8.80 -0.79
CA ASP A 3 -7.86 -8.82 0.25
C ASP A 3 -7.26 -9.09 1.64
N THR A 4 -8.14 -9.28 2.63
CA THR A 4 -7.77 -9.57 4.02
C THR A 4 -7.21 -10.98 4.23
N GLU A 5 -7.44 -11.90 3.29
CA GLU A 5 -6.89 -13.26 3.33
C GLU A 5 -5.49 -13.31 2.71
N GLY A 6 -5.10 -12.25 1.99
CA GLY A 6 -3.81 -12.11 1.35
C GLY A 6 -3.83 -12.54 -0.11
N ASP A 7 -5.01 -12.77 -0.70
CA ASP A 7 -5.15 -13.11 -2.10
C ASP A 7 -5.10 -11.85 -2.97
N PHE A 8 -4.36 -11.92 -4.08
CA PHE A 8 -4.24 -10.80 -5.01
C PHE A 8 -5.52 -10.64 -5.84
N VAL A 9 -6.30 -9.61 -5.54
CA VAL A 9 -7.53 -9.27 -6.28
C VAL A 9 -7.26 -8.42 -7.53
N TYR A 10 -6.13 -7.72 -7.57
CA TYR A 10 -5.73 -6.90 -8.72
C TYR A 10 -4.22 -6.74 -8.78
N VAL A 11 -3.63 -7.03 -9.94
CA VAL A 11 -2.20 -6.87 -10.22
C VAL A 11 -2.03 -6.02 -11.46
N LEU A 12 -1.38 -4.86 -11.31
CA LEU A 12 -0.94 -4.02 -12.42
C LEU A 12 0.58 -4.10 -12.52
N ALA A 13 1.06 -4.79 -13.53
CA ALA A 13 2.47 -4.86 -13.90
C ALA A 13 2.72 -4.00 -15.15
N SER A 14 3.97 -3.57 -15.36
CA SER A 14 4.48 -2.90 -16.60
C SER A 14 4.67 -1.38 -16.57
N TRP A 15 5.09 -0.78 -15.46
CA TRP A 15 5.54 0.62 -15.45
C TRP A 15 7.07 0.74 -15.53
N LYS A 16 7.55 1.60 -16.43
CA LYS A 16 8.97 1.99 -16.53
C LYS A 16 9.35 2.84 -15.30
N GLY A 17 10.54 2.64 -14.73
CA GLY A 17 10.92 3.22 -13.43
C GLY A 17 10.76 4.76 -13.34
N PHE A 18 10.41 5.24 -12.13
CA PHE A 18 10.14 6.63 -11.72
C PHE A 18 8.72 7.20 -11.93
N VAL A 19 7.71 6.37 -12.18
CA VAL A 19 6.32 6.86 -12.17
C VAL A 19 5.83 7.07 -10.74
N ALA A 20 5.16 8.19 -10.50
CA ALA A 20 4.58 8.48 -9.19
C ALA A 20 3.38 7.57 -8.90
N ASP A 21 3.23 7.15 -7.65
CA ASP A 21 2.17 6.27 -7.18
C ASP A 21 0.76 6.76 -7.55
N SER A 22 0.55 8.09 -7.55
CA SER A 22 -0.70 8.72 -7.97
C SER A 22 -1.07 8.44 -9.44
N TRP A 23 -0.09 8.37 -10.33
CA TRP A 23 -0.30 8.02 -11.74
C TRP A 23 -0.62 6.54 -11.91
N ILE A 24 0.06 5.67 -11.17
CA ILE A 24 -0.19 4.22 -11.18
C ILE A 24 -1.63 3.95 -10.72
N LEU A 25 -2.07 4.59 -9.64
CA LEU A 25 -3.44 4.46 -9.13
C LEU A 25 -4.47 5.00 -10.13
N ARG A 26 -4.21 6.17 -10.72
CA ARG A 26 -5.11 6.75 -11.72
C ARG A 26 -5.27 5.84 -12.94
N ASP A 27 -4.15 5.32 -13.45
CA ASP A 27 -4.18 4.36 -14.56
C ASP A 27 -4.99 3.12 -14.17
N ALA A 28 -4.67 2.53 -13.01
CA ALA A 28 -5.37 1.36 -12.50
C ALA A 28 -6.89 1.56 -12.46
N LEU A 29 -7.37 2.72 -12.01
CA LEU A 29 -8.80 3.04 -11.93
C LEU A 29 -9.45 3.32 -13.30
N SER A 30 -8.69 3.87 -14.26
CA SER A 30 -9.23 4.30 -15.57
C SER A 30 -9.33 3.21 -16.63
N ARG A 31 -8.71 2.05 -16.41
CA ARG A 31 -8.71 0.93 -17.39
C ARG A 31 -10.09 0.29 -17.47
N GLU A 32 -10.44 -0.25 -18.63
CA GLU A 32 -11.71 -0.94 -18.87
C GLU A 32 -11.93 -2.12 -17.91
N ASN A 33 -10.89 -2.92 -17.66
CA ASN A 33 -10.84 -3.94 -16.61
C ASN A 33 -9.97 -3.46 -15.43
N GLY A 34 -10.11 -2.19 -15.08
CA GLY A 34 -9.34 -1.52 -14.04
C GLY A 34 -9.68 -1.97 -12.64
N LEU A 35 -8.92 -1.44 -11.67
CA LEU A 35 -9.18 -1.63 -10.26
C LEU A 35 -10.58 -1.13 -9.92
N GLN A 36 -11.45 -2.02 -9.45
CA GLN A 36 -12.78 -1.69 -8.97
C GLN A 36 -12.80 -1.66 -7.45
N VAL A 37 -13.41 -0.63 -6.89
CA VAL A 37 -13.70 -0.56 -5.45
C VAL A 37 -15.14 -1.01 -5.24
N PRO A 38 -15.38 -2.15 -4.57
CA PRO A 38 -16.74 -2.60 -4.27
C PRO A 38 -17.48 -1.57 -3.39
N LYS A 39 -18.78 -1.41 -3.61
CA LYS A 39 -19.59 -0.46 -2.86
C LYS A 39 -19.56 -0.79 -1.36
N GLY A 40 -19.19 0.20 -0.53
CA GLY A 40 -19.07 0.04 0.92
C GLY A 40 -17.70 -0.45 1.40
N TYR A 41 -16.75 -0.67 0.49
CA TYR A 41 -15.39 -1.10 0.80
C TYR A 41 -14.37 0.00 0.45
N TYR A 42 -13.20 -0.11 1.05
CA TYR A 42 -12.06 0.76 0.80
C TYR A 42 -10.78 -0.09 0.71
N TYR A 43 -9.88 0.26 -0.19
CA TYR A 43 -8.52 -0.26 -0.18
C TYR A 43 -7.63 0.60 0.70
N LEU A 44 -6.77 -0.05 1.50
CA LEU A 44 -5.72 0.62 2.24
C LEU A 44 -4.49 0.76 1.35
N CYS A 45 -3.97 1.98 1.24
CA CYS A 45 -2.78 2.29 0.46
C CYS A 45 -1.69 2.93 1.33
N ASP A 46 -0.45 2.85 0.85
CA ASP A 46 0.70 3.55 1.44
C ASP A 46 0.56 5.07 1.36
N ALA A 47 1.30 5.77 2.21
CA ALA A 47 1.33 7.24 2.30
C ALA A 47 1.77 7.94 0.99
N GLY A 48 2.39 7.22 0.04
CA GLY A 48 2.76 7.74 -1.27
C GLY A 48 1.58 7.92 -2.23
N TYR A 49 0.45 7.28 -1.95
CA TYR A 49 -0.77 7.39 -2.76
C TYR A 49 -1.62 8.59 -2.33
N PRO A 50 -2.42 9.16 -3.26
CA PRO A 50 -3.40 10.16 -2.89
C PRO A 50 -4.59 9.53 -2.17
N ASN A 51 -5.15 10.25 -1.19
CA ASN A 51 -6.45 9.92 -0.62
C ASN A 51 -7.54 10.20 -1.67
N ALA A 52 -8.40 9.22 -1.95
CA ALA A 52 -9.45 9.32 -2.96
C ALA A 52 -10.67 8.49 -2.57
N GLU A 53 -11.78 8.63 -3.29
CA GLU A 53 -12.94 7.76 -3.05
C GLU A 53 -12.53 6.29 -3.21
N GLY A 54 -12.86 5.48 -2.19
CA GLY A 54 -12.50 4.07 -2.17
C GLY A 54 -11.04 3.74 -1.82
N ILE A 55 -10.19 4.75 -1.58
CA ILE A 55 -8.77 4.60 -1.24
C ILE A 55 -8.47 5.33 0.06
N LEU A 56 -7.93 4.62 1.05
CA LEU A 56 -7.57 5.17 2.35
C LEU A 56 -6.06 5.11 2.59
N VAL A 57 -5.48 6.27 2.86
CA VAL A 57 -4.07 6.44 3.20
C VAL A 57 -3.92 6.85 4.66
N PRO A 58 -2.79 6.56 5.33
CA PRO A 58 -2.56 6.97 6.71
C PRO A 58 -2.54 8.50 6.83
N TYR A 59 -2.96 9.00 8.00
CA TYR A 59 -2.84 10.42 8.31
C TYR A 59 -1.38 10.83 8.45
N GLY A 60 -0.95 11.79 7.62
CA GLY A 60 0.38 12.38 7.69
C GLY A 60 0.61 13.17 8.99
N GLY A 61 1.86 13.22 9.44
CA GLY A 61 2.28 13.96 10.64
C GLY A 61 1.76 13.39 11.96
N GLN A 62 1.33 12.12 11.97
CA GLN A 62 0.93 11.37 13.16
C GLN A 62 1.78 10.11 13.26
N ARG A 63 1.83 9.50 14.46
CA ARG A 63 2.49 8.20 14.65
C ARG A 63 1.89 7.16 13.71
N TYR A 64 2.74 6.33 13.13
CA TYR A 64 2.39 5.42 12.02
C TYR A 64 2.87 4.00 12.25
N HIS A 65 4.07 3.80 12.79
CA HIS A 65 4.63 2.46 12.90
C HIS A 65 4.02 1.69 14.07
N LEU A 66 3.62 0.44 13.85
CA LEU A 66 3.16 -0.45 14.93
C LEU A 66 4.16 -0.55 16.08
N GLN A 67 5.46 -0.41 15.81
CA GLN A 67 6.50 -0.39 16.84
C GLN A 67 6.39 0.82 17.78
N GLU A 68 6.00 1.99 17.26
CA GLU A 68 5.76 3.21 18.05
C GLU A 68 4.54 3.06 18.97
N CYS A 69 3.63 2.14 18.65
CA CYS A 69 2.41 1.86 19.40
C CYS A 69 2.52 0.65 20.33
N ARG A 70 3.63 -0.11 20.31
CA ARG A 70 3.84 -1.27 21.20
C ARG A 70 4.47 -0.82 22.52
N GLY A 71 3.84 -1.17 23.64
CA GLY A 71 4.36 -0.91 25.00
C GLY A 71 3.36 -0.21 25.93
N ALA A 72 3.51 -0.42 27.24
CA ALA A 72 2.71 0.29 28.24
C ALA A 72 3.00 1.80 28.16
N GLY A 73 1.96 2.61 27.87
CA GLY A 73 2.08 4.06 27.66
C GLY A 73 2.10 4.52 26.19
N ASN A 74 2.20 3.59 25.23
CA ASN A 74 2.23 3.90 23.79
C ASN A 74 0.86 3.79 23.11
N THR A 75 -0.23 3.87 23.88
CA THR A 75 -1.59 3.83 23.36
C THR A 75 -1.84 5.06 22.46
N PRO A 76 -2.57 4.90 21.34
CA PRO A 76 -3.02 6.03 20.54
C PRO A 76 -3.75 7.05 21.40
N THR A 77 -3.33 8.31 21.31
CA THR A 77 -3.86 9.41 22.12
C THR A 77 -5.03 10.11 21.44
N ASN A 78 -5.15 9.96 20.12
CA ASN A 78 -6.19 10.57 19.31
C ASN A 78 -6.71 9.62 18.23
N ALA A 79 -7.85 9.97 17.62
CA ALA A 79 -8.50 9.14 16.62
C ALA A 79 -7.64 8.89 15.36
N LYS A 80 -6.79 9.84 14.95
CA LYS A 80 -5.91 9.70 13.79
C LYS A 80 -4.78 8.70 14.06
N GLU A 81 -4.18 8.75 15.24
CA GLU A 81 -3.19 7.75 15.67
C GLU A 81 -3.82 6.36 15.77
N TYR A 82 -5.05 6.27 16.28
CA TYR A 82 -5.76 4.99 16.37
C TYR A 82 -6.05 4.42 14.97
N PHE A 83 -6.49 5.28 14.04
CA PHE A 83 -6.66 4.93 12.64
C PHE A 83 -5.34 4.45 12.02
N ASN A 84 -4.25 5.21 12.14
CA ASN A 84 -2.94 4.84 11.59
C ASN A 84 -2.42 3.52 12.16
N MET A 85 -2.61 3.27 13.46
CA MET A 85 -2.25 2.00 14.08
C MET A 85 -3.04 0.83 13.47
N LYS A 86 -4.35 0.98 13.27
CA LYS A 86 -5.18 -0.04 12.63
C LYS A 86 -4.84 -0.23 11.16
N HIS A 87 -4.59 0.87 10.44
CA HIS A 87 -4.14 0.89 9.05
C HIS A 87 -2.83 0.11 8.90
N SER A 88 -1.80 0.46 9.68
CA SER A 88 -0.49 -0.23 9.67
C SER A 88 -0.61 -1.71 10.05
N SER A 89 -1.49 -2.04 11.01
CA SER A 89 -1.77 -3.45 11.37
C SER A 89 -2.34 -4.26 10.19
N ALA A 90 -3.21 -3.66 9.40
CA ALA A 90 -3.79 -4.31 8.22
C ALA A 90 -2.79 -4.34 7.05
N MET A 91 -2.04 -3.25 6.82
CA MET A 91 -0.99 -3.19 5.80
C MET A 91 0.10 -4.24 5.98
N ASN A 92 0.39 -4.65 7.22
CA ASN A 92 1.35 -5.73 7.49
C ASN A 92 0.96 -7.05 6.80
N VAL A 93 -0.34 -7.35 6.62
CA VAL A 93 -0.79 -8.52 5.85
C VAL A 93 -0.36 -8.37 4.39
N ILE A 94 -0.63 -7.20 3.81
CA ILE A 94 -0.29 -6.86 2.42
C ILE A 94 1.23 -6.94 2.20
N GLU A 95 2.02 -6.31 3.06
CA GLU A 95 3.48 -6.33 3.01
C GLU A 95 4.05 -7.75 3.09
N ARG A 96 3.50 -8.59 3.97
CA ARG A 96 3.91 -10.00 4.09
C ARG A 96 3.59 -10.80 2.84
N THR A 97 2.39 -10.63 2.27
CA THR A 97 2.00 -11.26 1.01
C THR A 97 2.94 -10.85 -0.13
N PHE A 98 3.25 -9.55 -0.26
CA PHE A 98 4.25 -9.09 -1.22
C PHE A 98 5.65 -9.65 -0.95
N GLY A 99 6.02 -9.83 0.32
CA GLY A 99 7.26 -10.50 0.72
C GLY A 99 7.35 -11.93 0.22
N VAL A 100 6.27 -12.72 0.38
CA VAL A 100 6.17 -14.09 -0.15
C VAL A 100 6.27 -14.09 -1.68
N LEU A 101 5.56 -13.18 -2.35
CA LEU A 101 5.60 -13.05 -3.81
C LEU A 101 7.02 -12.74 -4.31
N LYS A 102 7.73 -11.81 -3.66
CA LYS A 102 9.13 -11.49 -3.96
C LYS A 102 10.07 -12.68 -3.68
N GLY A 103 9.78 -13.49 -2.66
CA GLY A 103 10.52 -14.71 -2.37
C GLY A 103 10.42 -15.76 -3.48
N HIS A 104 9.22 -15.93 -4.04
CA HIS A 104 8.96 -16.90 -5.11
C HIS A 104 9.46 -16.43 -6.48
N TRP A 105 9.28 -15.15 -6.81
CA TRP A 105 9.55 -14.64 -8.16
C TRP A 105 10.77 -13.72 -8.19
N ALA A 106 11.89 -14.25 -8.72
CA ALA A 106 13.16 -13.54 -8.75
C ALA A 106 13.11 -12.19 -9.47
N ILE A 107 12.29 -12.10 -10.52
CA ILE A 107 12.10 -10.89 -11.33
C ILE A 107 11.54 -9.71 -10.53
N ILE A 108 10.83 -9.97 -9.42
CA ILE A 108 10.22 -8.96 -8.56
C ILE A 108 11.19 -8.50 -7.45
N ARG A 109 12.31 -9.20 -7.25
CA ARG A 109 13.32 -8.86 -6.22
C ARG A 109 14.19 -7.66 -6.59
N GLY A 110 14.28 -7.32 -7.88
CA GLY A 110 15.23 -6.33 -8.37
C GLY A 110 14.83 -4.88 -8.07
N LYS A 111 15.77 -4.09 -7.54
CA LYS A 111 15.86 -2.67 -7.92
C LYS A 111 16.35 -2.67 -9.38
N SER A 112 15.61 -2.07 -10.30
CA SER A 112 16.11 -1.83 -11.66
C SER A 112 17.24 -0.80 -11.58
N TYR A 113 18.46 -1.25 -11.30
CA TYR A 113 19.66 -0.48 -11.54
C TYR A 113 19.87 -0.41 -13.05
N ASN A 114 19.34 0.65 -13.68
CA ASN A 114 19.89 1.10 -14.95
C ASN A 114 21.06 2.00 -14.58
N PRO A 115 22.33 1.61 -14.79
CA PRO A 115 23.42 2.57 -14.75
C PRO A 115 23.13 3.61 -15.82
N LEU A 116 22.90 4.86 -15.40
CA LEU A 116 22.90 5.99 -16.30
C LEU A 116 24.31 6.05 -16.90
N GLN A 117 24.44 5.67 -18.17
CA GLN A 117 25.64 6.01 -18.94
C GLN A 117 25.64 7.53 -19.08
N VAL A 118 26.60 8.16 -18.41
CA VAL A 118 27.02 9.56 -18.61
C VAL A 118 27.87 9.62 -19.87
#